data_AF-A0A936S807-F1
#
_entry.id   AF-A0A936S807-F1
#
_cell.length_a   1.000
_cell.length_b   1.000
_cell.length_c   1.000
_cell.angle_alpha   90.00
_cell.angle_beta   90.00
_cell.angle_gamma   90.00
#
_symmetry.space_group_name_H-M   'P 1'
#
loop_
_entity.id
_entity.type
_entity.pdbx_description
1 polymer ?
#
loop_
_entity_poly.entity_id
_entity_poly.type
_entity_poly.pdbx_seq_one_letter_code
_entity_poly.pdbx_strand_id
1 'polypeptide(L)'
;MIRLIAALALFSLVFVGMTVSPAPAQDRRDPSDSKFREAPFAPSSQINFIGAAGTPRFGDTVTVLPNGNIVVTAPDYDIPSSANDVGAVFCLMA
;
A
#
# COMPACT_ATOMS: atom_id res chain seq x y z
N MET A 1 5.52 -3.13 -61.36
CA MET A 1 4.93 -1.78 -61.13
C MET A 1 3.44 -1.85 -60.77
N ILE A 2 2.59 -2.56 -61.51
CA ILE A 2 1.14 -2.70 -61.22
C ILE A 2 0.80 -3.21 -59.80
N ARG A 3 1.60 -4.14 -59.23
CA ARG A 3 1.37 -4.67 -57.88
C ARG A 3 1.55 -3.65 -56.76
N LEU A 4 2.39 -2.63 -56.95
CA LEU A 4 2.64 -1.56 -55.97
C LEU A 4 1.48 -0.56 -55.94
N ILE A 5 0.95 -0.21 -57.12
CA ILE A 5 -0.21 0.68 -57.26
C ILE A 5 -1.46 0.05 -56.63
N ALA A 6 -1.67 -1.26 -56.85
CA ALA A 6 -2.77 -2.00 -56.22
C ALA A 6 -2.63 -2.04 -54.68
N ALA A 7 -1.42 -2.23 -54.16
CA ALA A 7 -1.17 -2.25 -52.72
C ALA A 7 -1.42 -0.88 -52.05
N LEU A 8 -0.99 0.22 -52.68
CA LEU A 8 -1.24 1.58 -52.21
C LEU A 8 -2.73 1.94 -52.26
N ALA A 9 -3.44 1.54 -53.32
CA ALA A 9 -4.88 1.76 -53.44
C ALA A 9 -5.67 1.00 -52.36
N LEU A 10 -5.27 -0.24 -52.06
CA LEU A 10 -5.89 -1.03 -50.98
C LEU A 10 -5.61 -0.42 -49.61
N PHE A 11 -4.37 0.03 -49.37
CA PHE A 11 -3.99 0.66 -48.11
C PHE A 11 -4.76 1.97 -47.86
N SER A 12 -4.91 2.80 -48.90
CA SER A 12 -5.70 4.04 -48.82
C SER A 12 -7.19 3.76 -48.55
N LEU A 13 -7.74 2.68 -49.10
CA LEU A 13 -9.14 2.32 -48.88
C LEU A 13 -9.41 1.83 -47.45
N VAL A 14 -8.45 1.09 -46.86
CA VAL A 14 -8.52 0.67 -45.45
C VAL A 14 -8.41 1.87 -44.50
N PHE A 15 -7.57 2.85 -44.84
CA PHE A 15 -7.32 4.00 -43.96
C PHE A 15 -8.49 5.01 -43.93
N VAL A 16 -9.20 5.19 -45.05
CA VAL A 16 -10.40 6.07 -45.12
C VAL A 16 -11.59 5.49 -44.33
N GLY A 17 -11.63 4.17 -44.10
CA GLY A 17 -12.69 3.50 -43.34
C GLY A 17 -12.55 3.58 -41.81
N MET A 18 -11.43 4.05 -41.27
CA MET A 18 -11.24 4.23 -39.83
C MET A 18 -11.85 5.56 -39.38
N THR A 19 -13.18 5.64 -39.35
CA THR A 19 -13.82 6.72 -38.60
C THR A 19 -13.50 6.48 -37.12
N VAL A 20 -12.79 7.42 -36.51
CA VAL A 20 -12.66 7.46 -35.05
C VAL A 20 -14.07 7.70 -34.52
N SER A 21 -14.71 6.64 -34.02
CA SER A 21 -15.95 6.79 -33.27
C SER A 21 -15.68 7.81 -32.16
N PRO A 22 -16.53 8.84 -31.98
CA PRO A 22 -16.36 9.75 -30.86
C PRO A 22 -16.36 8.89 -29.59
N ALA A 23 -15.30 9.02 -28.78
CA ALA A 23 -15.24 8.36 -27.49
C ALA A 23 -16.54 8.70 -26.73
N PRO A 24 -17.17 7.74 -26.03
CA PRO A 24 -18.31 8.06 -25.20
C PRO A 24 -17.89 9.20 -24.28
N ALA A 25 -18.71 10.25 -24.23
CA ALA A 25 -18.50 11.37 -23.33
C ALA A 25 -18.14 10.79 -21.96
N GLN A 26 -16.96 11.14 -21.46
CA GLN A 26 -16.59 10.80 -20.09
C GLN A 26 -17.69 11.39 -19.23
N ASP A 27 -18.50 10.53 -18.62
CA ASP A 27 -19.51 10.93 -17.68
C ASP A 27 -18.83 11.85 -16.68
N ARG A 28 -19.19 13.14 -16.73
CA ARG A 28 -18.60 14.18 -15.90
C ARG A 28 -19.16 13.96 -14.52
N ARG A 29 -18.64 12.95 -13.84
CA ARG A 29 -19.01 12.56 -12.48
C ARG A 29 -18.96 13.81 -11.64
N ASP A 30 -20.13 14.33 -11.33
CA ASP A 30 -20.26 15.58 -10.60
C ASP A 30 -19.85 15.24 -9.16
N PRO A 31 -19.00 16.02 -8.48
CA PRO A 31 -18.66 15.75 -7.08
C PRO A 31 -19.88 15.71 -6.14
N SER A 32 -21.04 16.18 -6.63
CA SER A 32 -22.34 16.14 -5.97
C SER A 32 -23.05 14.78 -6.06
N ASP A 33 -22.56 13.84 -6.88
CA ASP A 33 -23.07 12.47 -6.98
C ASP A 33 -22.73 11.69 -5.70
N SER A 34 -23.57 11.88 -4.69
CA SER A 34 -23.66 11.18 -3.40
C SER A 34 -23.74 9.64 -3.50
N LYS A 35 -23.69 9.09 -4.72
CA LYS A 35 -23.61 7.65 -5.01
C LYS A 35 -22.18 7.13 -5.12
N PHE A 36 -21.15 7.98 -5.03
CA PHE A 36 -19.83 7.53 -4.59
C PHE A 36 -19.94 7.11 -3.14
N ARG A 37 -20.32 5.85 -2.95
CA ARG A 37 -20.39 5.18 -1.66
C ARG A 37 -19.09 5.48 -0.94
N GLU A 38 -19.16 6.32 0.08
CA GLU A 38 -18.15 6.35 1.14
C GLU A 38 -18.06 4.90 1.61
N ALA A 39 -16.98 4.22 1.22
CA ALA A 39 -16.64 2.98 1.87
C ALA A 39 -16.57 3.32 3.35
N PRO A 40 -17.23 2.57 4.25
CA PRO A 40 -17.15 2.85 5.67
C PRO A 40 -15.69 3.02 6.03
N PHE A 41 -15.32 4.19 6.55
CA PHE A 41 -14.01 4.39 7.14
C PHE A 41 -13.95 3.40 8.30
N ALA A 42 -13.29 2.26 8.08
CA ALA A 42 -13.11 1.29 9.14
C ALA A 42 -12.29 1.99 10.23
N PRO A 43 -12.78 2.07 11.48
CA PRO A 43 -11.98 2.65 12.55
C PRO A 43 -10.70 1.84 12.69
N SER A 44 -9.55 2.46 12.46
CA SER A 44 -8.26 1.87 12.78
C SER A 44 -8.04 2.01 14.29
N SER A 45 -8.00 0.89 15.02
CA SER A 45 -7.56 0.89 16.42
C SER A 45 -6.04 0.95 16.46
N GLN A 46 -5.47 2.07 16.91
CA GLN A 46 -4.04 2.15 17.18
C GLN A 46 -3.77 1.69 18.62
N ILE A 47 -2.90 0.71 18.78
CA ILE A 47 -2.38 0.28 20.08
C ILE A 47 -1.00 0.91 20.25
N ASN A 48 -0.79 1.63 21.35
CA ASN A 48 0.49 2.21 21.70
C ASN A 48 1.19 1.34 22.74
N PHE A 49 2.36 0.80 22.40
CA PHE A 49 3.19 0.04 23.31
C PHE A 49 4.23 0.96 23.94
N ILE A 50 4.06 1.25 25.23
CA ILE A 50 5.00 2.05 26.00
C ILE A 50 6.06 1.09 26.57
N GLY A 51 7.33 1.34 26.26
CA GLY A 51 8.45 0.61 26.83
C GLY A 51 8.54 0.79 28.35
N ALA A 52 9.20 -0.14 29.03
CA ALA A 52 9.43 -0.05 30.48
C ALA A 52 10.42 1.09 30.82
N ALA A 53 10.41 1.53 32.08
CA ALA A 53 11.46 2.43 32.56
C ALA A 53 12.83 1.74 32.43
N GLY A 54 13.81 2.43 31.84
CA GLY A 54 15.14 1.86 31.57
C GLY A 54 15.26 1.12 30.23
N THR A 55 14.32 1.28 29.29
CA THR A 55 14.47 0.78 27.91
C THR A 55 14.47 1.94 26.89
N PRO A 56 15.57 2.71 26.77
CA PRO A 56 15.63 3.84 25.84
C PRO A 56 15.53 3.41 24.37
N ARG A 57 15.91 2.17 24.04
CA ARG A 57 15.81 1.58 22.69
C ARG A 57 14.74 0.50 22.60
N PHE A 58 13.65 0.63 23.35
CA PHE A 58 12.49 -0.23 23.15
C PHE A 58 11.93 -0.04 21.73
N GLY A 59 11.73 -1.13 21.00
CA GLY A 59 11.23 -1.06 19.62
C GLY A 59 12.30 -0.91 18.55
N ASP A 60 13.58 -1.13 18.88
CA ASP A 60 14.68 -1.10 17.90
C ASP A 60 14.43 -2.07 16.72
N THR A 61 13.84 -3.23 17.01
CA THR A 61 13.28 -4.16 16.02
C THR A 61 11.91 -4.63 16.48
N VAL A 62 10.96 -4.68 15.55
CA VAL A 62 9.59 -5.15 15.77
C VAL A 62 9.26 -6.17 14.69
N THR A 63 8.74 -7.33 15.09
CA THR A 63 8.33 -8.39 14.16
C THR A 63 6.96 -8.92 14.56
N VAL A 64 6.02 -8.91 13.62
CA VAL A 64 4.71 -9.56 13.80
C VAL A 64 4.83 -11.02 13.40
N LEU A 65 4.48 -11.90 14.31
CA LEU A 65 4.49 -13.34 14.09
C LEU A 65 3.17 -13.79 13.45
N PRO A 66 3.16 -14.88 12.67
CA PRO A 66 1.94 -15.38 12.01
C PRO A 66 0.81 -15.78 12.97
N ASN A 67 1.11 -16.02 14.24
CA ASN A 67 0.12 -16.32 15.28
C ASN A 67 -0.57 -15.06 15.84
N GLY A 68 -0.22 -13.86 15.36
CA GLY A 68 -0.76 -12.58 15.84
C GLY A 68 0.05 -11.95 16.96
N ASN A 69 1.07 -12.61 17.51
CA ASN A 69 1.93 -12.02 18.52
C ASN A 69 2.91 -11.03 17.89
N ILE A 70 3.37 -10.06 18.68
CA ILE A 70 4.37 -9.07 18.28
C ILE A 70 5.61 -9.25 19.15
N VAL A 71 6.76 -9.45 18.51
CA VAL A 71 8.06 -9.50 19.17
C VAL A 71 8.73 -8.14 19.04
N VAL A 72 9.17 -7.58 20.17
CA VAL A 72 9.79 -6.26 20.26
C VAL A 72 11.12 -6.39 21.00
N THR A 73 12.20 -5.86 20.43
CA THR A 73 13.52 -5.87 21.07
C THR A 73 13.79 -4.57 21.82
N ALA A 74 14.54 -4.68 22.92
CA ALA A 74 15.13 -3.56 23.64
C ALA A 74 16.59 -3.90 23.94
N PRO A 75 17.55 -3.56 23.07
CA PRO A 75 18.95 -3.98 23.21
C PRO A 75 19.65 -3.38 24.43
N ASP A 76 19.26 -2.18 24.85
CA ASP A 76 19.87 -1.44 25.96
C ASP A 76 19.06 -1.64 27.25
N TYR A 77 18.51 -2.83 27.47
CA TYR A 77 17.77 -3.11 28.70
C TYR A 77 18.73 -3.39 29.86
N ASP A 78 18.52 -2.69 30.97
CA ASP A 78 19.28 -2.86 32.21
C ASP A 78 18.53 -3.73 33.22
N ILE A 79 19.26 -4.65 33.87
CA ILE A 79 18.72 -5.37 35.03
C ILE A 79 18.96 -4.51 36.28
N PRO A 80 17.91 -4.18 37.05
CA PRO A 80 18.05 -3.34 38.23
C PRO A 80 19.03 -3.95 39.23
N SER A 81 20.02 -3.17 39.65
CA SER A 81 21.07 -3.56 40.62
C SER A 81 21.97 -4.72 40.18
N SER A 82 22.06 -5.00 38.88
CA SER A 82 22.88 -6.10 38.37
C SER A 82 23.76 -5.64 37.20
N ALA A 83 23.39 -5.96 35.96
CA ALA A 83 24.16 -5.66 34.76
C ALA A 83 23.41 -4.71 33.84
N ASN A 84 24.17 -3.84 33.18
CA ASN A 84 23.66 -2.87 32.22
C ASN A 84 23.74 -3.44 30.79
N ASP A 85 22.88 -2.95 29.90
CA ASP A 85 22.84 -3.23 28.47
C ASP A 85 22.80 -4.74 28.12
N VAL A 86 22.09 -5.53 28.93
CA VAL A 86 21.97 -6.99 28.69
C VAL A 86 21.01 -7.33 27.56
N GLY A 87 20.14 -6.38 27.22
CA GLY A 87 19.09 -6.54 26.23
C GLY A 87 17.90 -7.38 26.71
N ALA A 88 16.75 -7.14 26.11
CA ALA A 88 15.52 -7.87 26.35
C ALA A 88 14.70 -8.05 25.08
N VAL A 89 13.89 -9.11 25.08
CA VAL A 89 12.90 -9.39 24.03
C VAL A 89 11.53 -9.50 24.68
N PHE A 90 10.60 -8.68 24.22
CA PHE A 90 9.21 -8.65 24.69
C PHE A 90 8.33 -9.34 23.66
N CYS A 91 7.41 -10.18 24.13
CA CYS A 91 6.38 -10.80 23.30
C CYS A 91 5.02 -10.30 23.76
N LEU A 92 4.34 -9.58 22.88
CA LEU A 92 3.08 -8.91 23.12
C LEU A 92 1.97 -9.68 22.40
N MET A 93 0.82 -9.81 23.06
CA MET A 93 -0.39 -10.33 22.43
C MET A 93 -1.09 -9.17 21.72
N ALA A 94 -1.43 -9.33 20.44
CA ALA A 94 -2.30 -8.40 19.71
C ALA A 94 -3.78 -8.77 19.91
#